data_AF-A0A2D4HR54-F1
#
_entry.id   AF-A0A2D4HR54-F1
#
_cell.length_a   1.000
_cell.length_b   1.000
_cell.length_c   1.000
_cell.angle_alpha   90.00
_cell.angle_beta   90.00
_cell.angle_gamma   90.00
#
_symmetry.space_group_name_H-M   'P 1'
#
loop_
_entity.id
_entity.type
_entity.pdbx_description
1 polymer ?
#
loop_
_entity_poly.entity_id
_entity_poly.type
_entity_poly.pdbx_seq_one_letter_code
_entity_poly.pdbx_strand_id
1 'polypeptide(L)'
;MKCWKRRLESIWRTSCSESDRTCVTTFTKIYLRATRAAKCSHFSALVAFANNRPAALFKVTRSLLDTEVREDPLRGRAEEFSCYLQDKIVWIREGLDSSWVVPDGFPGACPVT
;
A
#
# COMPACT_ATOMS: atom_id res chain seq x y z
N MET A 1 -12.64 -25.76 -12.81
CA MET A 1 -12.05 -24.56 -12.15
C MET A 1 -11.01 -23.79 -12.97
N LYS A 2 -10.32 -24.38 -13.97
CA LYS A 2 -9.20 -23.70 -14.69
C LYS A 2 -9.63 -22.44 -15.49
N CYS A 3 -10.84 -22.40 -16.05
CA CYS A 3 -11.29 -21.26 -16.87
C CYS A 3 -11.59 -19.99 -16.05
N TRP A 4 -12.12 -20.14 -14.83
CA TRP A 4 -12.41 -19.01 -13.95
C TRP A 4 -11.13 -18.27 -13.53
N LYS A 5 -10.06 -19.03 -13.22
CA LYS A 5 -8.75 -18.47 -12.90
C LYS A 5 -8.16 -17.67 -14.07
N ARG A 6 -8.21 -18.21 -15.30
CA ARG A 6 -7.74 -17.50 -16.50
C ARG A 6 -8.55 -16.22 -16.77
N ARG A 7 -9.85 -16.25 -16.51
CA ARG A 7 -10.73 -15.09 -16.68
C ARG A 7 -10.37 -13.97 -15.71
N LEU A 8 -10.16 -14.30 -14.42
CA LEU A 8 -9.72 -13.32 -13.43
C LEU A 8 -8.33 -12.76 -13.75
N GLU A 9 -7.40 -13.61 -14.18
CA GLU A 9 -6.06 -13.18 -14.56
C GLU A 9 -6.07 -12.27 -15.79
N SER A 10 -6.92 -12.58 -16.79
CA SER A 10 -7.14 -11.72 -17.95
C SER A 10 -7.71 -10.37 -17.53
N ILE A 11 -8.73 -10.36 -16.66
CA ILE A 11 -9.36 -9.13 -16.15
C ILE A 11 -8.33 -8.29 -15.38
N TRP A 12 -7.52 -8.92 -14.53
CA TRP A 12 -6.45 -8.26 -13.79
C TRP A 12 -5.39 -7.67 -14.73
N ARG A 13 -4.95 -8.40 -15.76
CA ARG A 13 -3.99 -7.88 -16.74
C ARG A 13 -4.56 -6.72 -17.55
N THR A 14 -5.83 -6.77 -17.93
CA THR A 14 -6.50 -5.65 -18.61
C THR A 14 -6.75 -4.45 -17.70
N SER A 15 -6.94 -4.68 -16.41
CA SER A 15 -7.08 -3.62 -15.39
C SER A 15 -5.73 -3.09 -14.89
N CYS A 16 -4.62 -3.76 -15.21
CA CYS A 16 -3.27 -3.32 -14.95
C CYS A 16 -2.63 -2.89 -16.27
N SER A 17 -3.40 -2.13 -17.06
CA SER A 17 -3.02 -1.72 -18.40
C SER A 17 -1.84 -0.75 -18.36
N GLU A 18 -1.10 -0.64 -19.46
CA GLU A 18 -0.06 0.39 -19.60
C GLU A 18 -0.65 1.81 -19.49
N SER A 19 -1.92 1.98 -19.86
CA SER A 19 -2.67 3.22 -19.64
C SER A 19 -2.80 3.57 -18.16
N ASP A 20 -3.05 2.58 -17.28
CA ASP A 20 -3.17 2.83 -15.84
C ASP A 20 -1.81 3.18 -15.23
N ARG A 21 -0.74 2.51 -15.66
CA ARG A 21 0.62 2.83 -15.21
C ARG A 21 1.03 4.24 -15.62
N THR A 22 0.78 4.61 -16.87
CA THR A 22 1.07 5.96 -17.36
C THR A 22 0.24 7.01 -16.61
N CYS A 23 -1.06 6.76 -16.39
CA CYS A 23 -1.94 7.63 -15.60
C CYS A 23 -1.44 7.83 -14.16
N VAL A 24 -1.04 6.76 -13.46
CA VAL A 24 -0.49 6.86 -12.10
C VAL A 24 0.80 7.68 -12.11
N THR A 25 1.70 7.47 -13.08
CA THR A 25 2.94 8.25 -13.15
C THR A 25 2.69 9.72 -13.47
N THR A 26 1.75 10.05 -14.36
CA THR A 26 1.40 11.45 -14.67
C THR A 26 0.76 12.13 -13.48
N PHE A 27 -0.18 11.47 -12.80
CA PHE A 27 -0.81 11.99 -11.59
C PHE A 27 0.23 12.21 -10.47
N THR A 28 1.12 11.25 -10.26
CA THR A 28 2.22 11.37 -9.29
C THR A 28 3.10 12.59 -9.61
N LYS A 29 3.46 12.79 -10.89
CA LYS A 29 4.23 13.97 -11.32
C LYS A 29 3.48 15.28 -11.07
N ILE A 30 2.18 15.33 -11.35
CA ILE A 30 1.33 16.51 -11.12
C ILE A 30 1.28 16.83 -9.62
N TYR A 31 1.03 15.81 -8.79
CA TYR A 31 1.00 15.94 -7.33
C TYR A 31 2.34 16.44 -6.77
N LEU A 32 3.46 15.88 -7.23
CA LEU A 32 4.80 16.32 -6.81
C LEU A 32 5.09 17.77 -7.23
N ARG A 33 4.63 18.20 -8.41
CA ARG A 33 4.74 19.60 -8.84
C ARG A 33 3.88 20.52 -7.99
N ALA A 34 2.63 20.14 -7.71
CA ALA A 34 1.71 20.93 -6.89
C ALA A 34 2.22 21.09 -5.45
N THR A 35 2.69 20.00 -4.83
CA THR A 35 3.28 20.03 -3.49
C THR A 35 4.56 20.86 -3.45
N ARG A 36 5.42 20.76 -4.47
CA ARG A 36 6.61 21.63 -4.59
C ARG A 36 6.20 23.10 -4.68
N ALA A 37 5.24 23.44 -5.53
CA ALA A 37 4.76 24.82 -5.69
C ALA A 37 4.17 25.38 -4.39
N ALA A 38 3.34 24.61 -3.70
CA ALA A 38 2.77 24.99 -2.41
C ALA A 38 3.85 25.22 -1.34
N LYS A 39 4.84 24.31 -1.23
CA LYS A 39 5.98 24.46 -0.32
C LYS A 39 6.78 25.72 -0.65
N CYS A 40 7.12 25.94 -1.92
CA CYS A 40 7.84 27.14 -2.36
C CYS A 40 7.08 28.42 -1.98
N SER A 41 5.77 28.48 -2.21
CA SER A 41 4.95 29.63 -1.82
C SER A 41 4.95 29.87 -0.31
N HIS A 42 4.78 28.82 0.49
CA HIS A 42 4.76 28.91 1.95
C HIS A 42 6.10 29.42 2.51
N PHE A 43 7.21 28.81 2.11
CA PHE A 43 8.52 29.21 2.60
C PHE A 43 8.96 30.57 2.07
N SER A 44 8.58 30.95 0.84
CA SER A 44 8.82 32.31 0.34
C SER A 44 8.12 33.36 1.20
N ALA A 45 6.88 33.10 1.60
CA ALA A 45 6.14 33.97 2.53
C ALA A 45 6.80 34.02 3.92
N LEU A 46 7.27 32.90 4.46
CA LEU A 46 7.99 32.87 5.74
C LEU A 46 9.32 33.62 5.69
N VAL A 47 10.08 33.51 4.60
CA VAL A 47 11.34 34.24 4.40
C VAL A 47 11.07 35.74 4.31
N ALA A 48 10.06 36.15 3.54
CA ALA A 48 9.65 37.56 3.45
C ALA A 48 9.17 38.11 4.81
N PHE A 49 8.45 37.30 5.59
CA PHE A 49 8.02 37.66 6.95
C PHE A 49 9.17 37.76 7.95
N ALA A 50 10.16 36.87 7.82
CA ALA A 50 11.34 36.83 8.68
C ALA A 50 12.41 37.87 8.28
N ASN A 51 12.11 38.77 7.34
CA ASN A 51 13.06 39.77 6.89
C ASN A 51 13.55 40.62 8.07
N ASN A 52 14.88 40.79 8.18
CA ASN A 52 15.56 41.43 9.32
C ASN A 52 15.45 40.71 10.69
N ARG A 53 15.02 39.44 10.72
CA ARG A 53 14.97 38.62 11.94
C ARG A 53 15.85 37.38 11.79
N PRO A 54 17.16 37.47 12.09
CA PRO A 54 18.10 36.37 11.85
C PRO A 54 17.69 35.07 12.55
N ALA A 55 17.23 35.13 13.80
CA ALA A 55 16.75 33.95 14.51
C ALA A 55 15.53 33.26 13.85
N ALA A 56 14.63 34.05 13.23
CA ALA A 56 13.49 33.51 12.51
C ALA A 56 13.92 32.89 11.17
N LEU A 57 14.86 33.52 10.46
CA LEU A 57 15.47 32.96 9.25
C LEU A 57 16.14 31.62 9.52
N PHE A 58 16.95 31.51 10.59
CA PHE A 58 17.58 30.24 10.97
C PHE A 58 16.56 29.12 11.22
N LYS A 59 15.43 29.43 11.87
CA LYS A 59 14.35 28.45 12.07
C LYS A 59 13.74 28.00 10.74
N VAL A 60 13.43 28.95 9.85
CA VAL A 60 12.85 28.66 8.53
C VAL A 60 13.82 27.80 7.70
N THR A 61 15.11 28.13 7.67
CA THR A 61 16.14 27.35 6.97
C THR A 61 16.28 25.95 7.56
N ARG A 62 16.28 25.82 8.90
CA ARG A 62 16.35 24.51 9.56
C ARG A 62 15.15 23.63 9.20
N SER A 63 13.93 24.18 9.22
CA SER A 63 12.73 23.44 8.81
C SER A 63 12.74 22.99 7.35
N LEU A 64 13.49 23.69 6.49
CA LEU A 64 13.68 23.32 5.08
C LEU A 64 14.65 22.13 4.92
N LEU A 65 15.63 22.02 5.83
CA LEU A 65 16.62 20.94 5.86
C LEU A 65 16.13 19.70 6.62
N ASP A 66 15.34 19.87 7.69
CA ASP A 66 14.80 18.77 8.52
C ASP A 66 13.82 17.86 7.74
N THR A 67 13.37 18.27 6.55
CA THR A 67 12.48 17.45 5.71
C THR A 67 13.11 16.15 5.22
N GLU A 68 14.44 16.01 5.22
CA GLU A 68 15.12 14.76 4.83
C GLU A 68 15.13 13.70 5.96
N VAL A 69 14.90 14.10 7.22
CA VAL A 69 15.02 13.22 8.41
C VAL A 69 13.67 12.77 8.95
N ARG A 70 12.56 13.24 8.36
CA ARG A 70 11.24 12.76 8.73
C ARG A 70 11.05 11.37 8.14
N GLU A 71 11.43 10.35 8.91
CA GLU A 71 11.09 8.95 8.68
C GLU A 71 9.67 8.88 8.11
N ASP A 72 9.56 8.38 6.88
CA ASP A 72 8.27 8.23 6.21
C ASP A 72 7.40 7.34 7.11
N PRO A 73 6.23 7.79 7.59
CA PRO A 73 5.34 6.97 8.42
C PRO A 73 4.91 5.66 7.76
N LEU A 74 5.11 5.56 6.44
CA LEU A 74 4.82 4.38 5.63
C LEU A 74 6.07 3.52 5.35
N ARG A 75 7.26 3.97 5.77
CA ARG A 75 8.50 3.20 5.63
C ARG A 75 8.40 1.92 6.43
N GLY A 76 8.66 0.77 5.80
CA GLY A 76 8.56 -0.53 6.45
C GLY A 76 7.14 -1.09 6.57
N ARG A 77 6.10 -0.27 6.33
CA ARG A 77 4.70 -0.70 6.49
C ARG A 77 4.23 -1.63 5.38
N ALA A 78 4.80 -1.50 4.18
CA ALA A 78 4.53 -2.42 3.08
C ALA A 78 5.07 -3.81 3.39
N GLU A 79 6.25 -3.88 3.99
CA GLU A 79 6.88 -5.12 4.45
C GLU A 79 6.09 -5.74 5.62
N GLU A 80 5.70 -4.95 6.62
CA GLU A 80 4.82 -5.40 7.71
C GLU A 80 3.48 -5.95 7.20
N PHE A 81 2.85 -5.26 6.25
CA PHE A 81 1.62 -5.71 5.63
C PHE A 81 1.82 -7.00 4.82
N SER A 82 2.95 -7.14 4.11
CA SER A 82 3.30 -8.36 3.39
C SER A 82 3.45 -9.54 4.34
N CYS A 83 4.15 -9.37 5.47
CA CYS A 83 4.28 -10.41 6.49
C CYS A 83 2.92 -10.81 7.08
N TYR A 84 2.10 -9.84 7.47
CA TYR A 84 0.75 -10.10 7.97
C TYR A 84 -0.12 -10.88 6.97
N LEU A 85 -0.05 -10.50 5.69
CA LEU A 85 -0.80 -11.17 4.62
C LEU A 85 -0.31 -12.61 4.42
N GLN A 86 1.01 -12.83 4.45
CA GLN A 86 1.59 -14.17 4.35
C GLN A 86 1.11 -15.08 5.50
N ASP A 87 1.16 -14.60 6.74
CA ASP A 87 0.68 -15.34 7.91
C ASP A 87 -0.81 -15.69 7.78
N LYS A 88 -1.64 -14.73 7.32
CA LYS A 88 -3.07 -14.98 7.07
C LYS A 88 -3.31 -16.03 6.00
N ILE A 89 -2.52 -16.04 4.93
CA ILE A 89 -2.62 -17.04 3.85
C ILE A 89 -2.25 -18.43 4.38
N VAL A 90 -1.19 -18.53 5.19
CA VAL A 90 -0.78 -19.81 5.82
C VAL A 90 -1.90 -20.33 6.72
N TRP A 91 -2.44 -19.47 7.60
CA TRP A 91 -3.54 -19.84 8.50
C TRP A 91 -4.78 -20.35 7.77
N ILE A 92 -5.16 -19.70 6.66
CA ILE A 92 -6.29 -20.15 5.83
C ILE A 92 -6.00 -21.51 5.18
N ARG A 93 -4.77 -21.74 4.70
CA ARG A 93 -4.38 -23.03 4.10
C ARG A 93 -4.43 -24.15 5.11
N GLU A 94 -3.88 -23.95 6.30
CA GLU A 94 -3.91 -24.94 7.38
C GLU A 94 -5.34 -25.29 7.80
N GLY A 95 -6.23 -24.30 7.91
CA GLY A 95 -7.65 -24.54 8.19
C GLY A 95 -8.37 -25.32 7.09
N LEU A 96 -8.00 -25.11 5.82
CA LEU A 96 -8.54 -25.87 4.69
C LEU A 96 -8.01 -27.30 4.63
N ASP A 97 -6.71 -27.49 4.89
CA ASP A 97 -6.08 -28.81 4.91
C ASP A 97 -6.58 -29.66 6.10
N SER A 98 -6.92 -29.01 7.22
CA SER A 98 -7.54 -29.66 8.38
C SER A 98 -9.01 -30.07 8.13
N SER A 99 -9.68 -29.48 7.14
CA SER A 99 -11.08 -29.78 6.78
C SER A 99 -11.21 -30.96 5.81
N TRP A 100 -10.12 -31.51 5.28
CA TRP A 100 -10.13 -32.56 4.24
C TRP A 100 -9.88 -33.99 4.77
N VAL A 101 -10.12 -34.27 6.05
CA VAL A 101 -10.31 -35.68 6.44
C VAL A 101 -11.70 -36.11 5.98
N VAL A 102 -11.79 -36.61 4.75
CA VAL A 102 -12.91 -37.44 4.30
C VAL A 102 -12.96 -38.64 5.26
N PRO A 103 -14.04 -38.86 6.02
CA PRO A 103 -14.22 -40.10 6.73
C PRO A 103 -14.45 -41.19 5.69
N ASP A 104 -13.43 -41.99 5.41
CA ASP A 104 -13.60 -43.32 4.84
C ASP A 104 -14.38 -44.14 5.86
N GLY A 105 -15.65 -44.40 5.56
CA GLY A 105 -16.50 -45.23 6.40
C GLY A 105 -17.97 -44.86 6.28
N PHE A 106 -18.62 -45.34 5.22
CA PHE A 106 -20.06 -45.57 5.25
C PHE A 106 -20.38 -46.51 6.44
N PRO A 107 -21.13 -46.09 7.47
CA PRO A 107 -21.71 -47.04 8.41
C PRO A 107 -22.91 -47.67 7.72
N GLY A 108 -22.87 -48.99 7.57
CA GLY A 108 -23.96 -49.78 7.02
C GLY A 108 -25.28 -49.51 7.73
N ALA A 109 -26.36 -49.58 6.94
CA ALA A 109 -27.72 -49.57 7.43
C ALA A 109 -27.91 -50.68 8.49
N CYS A 110 -28.37 -50.30 9.68
CA CYS A 110 -28.90 -51.26 10.65
C CYS A 110 -30.31 -51.72 10.21
N PRO A 111 -30.65 -53.01 10.35
CA PRO A 111 -31.93 -53.54 9.92
C PRO A 111 -33.03 -53.10 10.90
N VAL A 112 -34.18 -52.69 10.35
CA VAL A 112 -35.43 -52.57 11.10
C VAL A 112 -36.17 -53.90 10.97
N THR A 113 -36.64 -54.38 12.12
CA THR A 113 -37.39 -55.62 12.40
C THR A 113 -38.38 -56.06 11.34
#